data_AF-A0A7X7KQL8-F1
#
_entry.id   AF-A0A7X7KQL8-F1
#
_cell.length_a   1.000
_cell.length_b   1.000
_cell.length_c   1.000
_cell.angle_alpha   90.00
_cell.angle_beta   90.00
_cell.angle_gamma   90.00
#
_symmetry.space_group_name_H-M   'P 1'
#
loop_
_entity.id
_entity.type
_entity.pdbx_description
1 polymer ?
#
loop_
_entity_poly.entity_id
_entity_poly.type
_entity_poly.pdbx_seq_one_letter_code
_entity_poly.pdbx_strand_id
1 'polypeptide(L)'
;MKKNHPTTQDLAAKASAAVLRLNPGLAGKPPAPAVTVEPDQRDKAPHGRCPHTGRPYRSKTEARWAADHPEHRYEALAIATPCGAYWPDFVSDCHREGNMCLQQVLVEVKGGYIRDRAMHKVKAAHRPARALGFSGIWLAQWKDGGWKVTEVTEGAR
;
A
#
# COMPACT_ATOMS: atom_id res chain seq x y z
N MET A 1 -22.48 -40.09 8.59
CA MET A 1 -22.80 -38.95 9.47
C MET A 1 -22.12 -37.70 8.92
N LYS A 2 -22.86 -36.73 8.38
CA LYS A 2 -22.31 -35.46 7.90
C LYS A 2 -22.07 -34.54 9.10
N LYS A 3 -20.85 -34.01 9.25
CA LYS A 3 -20.51 -33.01 10.28
C LYS A 3 -21.04 -31.65 9.81
N ASN A 4 -22.01 -31.08 10.54
CA ASN A 4 -22.47 -29.71 10.28
C ASN A 4 -21.38 -28.72 10.72
N HIS A 5 -20.80 -27.99 9.77
CA HIS A 5 -19.95 -26.85 10.08
C HIS A 5 -20.81 -25.66 10.50
N PRO A 6 -20.48 -24.98 11.62
CA PRO A 6 -21.22 -23.81 12.05
C PRO A 6 -21.08 -22.69 11.02
N THR A 7 -22.19 -21.99 10.78
CA THR A 7 -22.22 -20.88 9.83
C THR A 7 -21.52 -19.65 10.40
N THR A 8 -21.12 -18.72 9.54
CA THR A 8 -20.52 -17.44 9.96
C THR A 8 -21.46 -16.64 10.88
N GLN A 9 -22.77 -16.83 10.75
CA GLN A 9 -23.77 -16.27 11.66
C GLN A 9 -23.71 -16.87 13.06
N ASP A 10 -23.50 -18.19 13.19
CA ASP A 10 -23.37 -18.86 14.49
C ASP A 10 -22.12 -18.41 15.24
N LEU A 11 -21.05 -18.10 14.51
CA LEU A 11 -19.80 -17.56 15.07
C LEU A 11 -19.97 -16.09 15.51
N ALA A 12 -20.69 -15.28 14.73
CA ALA A 12 -20.98 -13.89 15.07
C ALA A 12 -21.88 -13.78 16.31
N ALA A 13 -22.92 -14.61 16.42
CA ALA A 13 -23.82 -14.62 17.58
C ALA A 13 -23.08 -15.03 18.87
N LYS A 14 -22.15 -16.00 18.79
CA LYS A 14 -21.32 -16.39 19.93
C LYS A 14 -20.31 -15.30 20.34
N ALA A 15 -19.75 -14.57 19.38
CA ALA A 15 -18.86 -13.45 19.66
C ALA A 15 -19.60 -12.30 20.35
N SER A 16 -20.82 -11.97 19.90
CA SER A 16 -21.67 -10.96 20.54
C SER A 16 -22.06 -11.33 21.98
N ALA A 17 -22.36 -12.61 22.24
CA ALA A 17 -22.66 -13.09 23.60
C ALA A 17 -21.44 -13.06 24.53
N ALA A 18 -20.23 -13.26 24.00
CA ALA A 18 -18.99 -13.18 24.78
C ALA A 18 -18.63 -11.73 25.16
N VAL A 19 -18.86 -10.77 24.26
CA VAL A 19 -18.62 -9.34 24.50
C VAL A 19 -19.56 -8.76 25.56
N LEU A 20 -20.83 -9.18 25.58
CA LEU A 20 -21.80 -8.73 26.59
C LEU A 20 -21.48 -9.24 28.01
N ARG A 21 -20.85 -10.41 28.14
CA ARG A 21 -20.47 -10.97 29.45
C ARG A 21 -19.28 -10.26 30.09
N LEU A 22 -18.44 -9.59 29.30
CA LEU A 22 -17.21 -8.93 29.79
C LEU A 22 -17.44 -7.49 30.26
N ASN A 23 -18.58 -6.86 29.94
CA ASN A 23 -18.84 -5.46 30.31
C ASN A 23 -20.32 -5.24 30.69
N PRO A 24 -20.73 -5.50 31.94
CA PRO A 24 -22.09 -5.25 32.41
C PRO A 24 -22.51 -3.76 32.38
N GLY A 25 -21.56 -2.82 32.27
CA GLY A 25 -21.82 -1.38 32.20
C GLY A 25 -22.42 -0.85 30.90
N LEU A 26 -22.66 -1.71 29.90
CA LEU A 26 -23.27 -1.31 28.61
C LEU A 26 -24.79 -1.53 28.55
N ALA A 27 -25.42 -2.06 29.61
CA ALA A 27 -26.84 -2.46 29.62
C ALA A 27 -27.88 -1.31 29.59
N GLY A 28 -27.45 -0.05 29.43
CA GLY A 28 -28.37 1.10 29.54
C GLY A 28 -28.16 2.24 28.56
N LYS A 29 -27.27 2.11 27.56
CA LYS A 29 -27.14 3.15 26.53
C LYS A 29 -27.92 2.73 25.28
N PRO A 30 -28.84 3.57 24.75
CA PRO A 30 -29.41 3.32 23.44
C PRO A 30 -28.26 3.13 22.44
N PRO A 31 -28.35 2.18 21.49
CA PRO A 31 -27.30 2.01 20.51
C PRO A 31 -27.08 3.37 19.85
N ALA A 32 -25.85 3.87 19.91
CA ALA A 32 -25.46 5.03 19.12
C ALA A 32 -25.95 4.75 17.69
N PRO A 33 -26.58 5.71 17.00
CA PRO A 33 -27.05 5.49 15.65
C PRO A 33 -25.88 4.90 14.88
N ALA A 34 -26.09 3.70 14.32
CA ALA A 34 -25.09 3.05 13.52
C ALA A 34 -24.70 4.06 12.45
N VAL A 35 -23.51 4.66 12.61
CA VAL A 35 -22.91 5.43 11.55
C VAL A 35 -22.76 4.40 10.46
N THR A 36 -23.65 4.45 9.47
CA THR A 36 -23.44 3.82 8.18
C THR A 36 -22.19 4.49 7.66
N VAL A 37 -21.04 3.90 8.01
CA VAL A 37 -19.80 4.16 7.31
C VAL A 37 -20.08 3.58 5.94
N GLU A 38 -20.60 4.43 5.06
CA GLU A 38 -20.53 4.23 3.62
C GLU A 38 -19.15 3.63 3.35
N PRO A 39 -19.04 2.44 2.75
CA PRO A 39 -17.75 1.81 2.50
C PRO A 39 -16.91 2.84 1.78
N ASP A 40 -15.83 3.25 2.45
CA ASP A 40 -14.98 4.33 2.00
C ASP A 40 -14.65 4.05 0.54
N GLN A 41 -14.92 5.00 -0.36
CA GLN A 41 -14.58 4.80 -1.78
C GLN A 41 -13.09 4.47 -1.95
N ARG A 42 -12.26 4.76 -0.92
CA ARG A 42 -10.86 4.38 -0.76
C ARG A 42 -10.58 2.87 -0.57
N ASP A 43 -11.58 2.02 -0.33
CA ASP A 43 -11.50 0.54 -0.36
C ASP A 43 -11.81 -0.04 -1.75
N LYS A 44 -12.23 0.79 -2.71
CA LYS A 44 -12.48 0.39 -4.10
C LYS A 44 -11.19 0.33 -4.93
N ALA A 45 -10.11 -0.28 -4.45
CA ALA A 45 -9.06 -0.68 -5.40
C ALA A 45 -9.69 -1.76 -6.31
N PRO A 46 -9.99 -1.47 -7.58
CA PRO A 46 -10.97 -2.24 -8.34
C PRO A 46 -10.46 -3.65 -8.67
N HIS A 47 -9.15 -3.87 -8.57
CA HIS A 47 -8.53 -5.12 -8.95
C HIS A 47 -7.45 -5.47 -7.93
N GLY A 48 -7.52 -6.66 -7.34
CA GLY A 48 -6.41 -7.20 -6.54
C GLY A 48 -5.17 -7.51 -7.37
N ARG A 49 -5.13 -7.11 -8.65
CA ARG A 49 -4.10 -7.43 -9.65
C ARG A 49 -3.83 -6.25 -10.58
N CYS A 50 -2.58 -6.12 -11.02
CA CYS A 50 -2.15 -5.20 -12.07
C CYS A 50 -2.80 -5.60 -13.42
N PRO A 51 -3.47 -4.67 -14.14
CA PRO A 51 -4.13 -4.98 -15.40
C PRO A 51 -3.13 -5.33 -16.52
N HIS A 52 -1.91 -4.78 -16.46
CA HIS A 52 -0.88 -5.00 -17.48
C HIS A 52 -0.13 -6.33 -17.34
N THR A 53 0.05 -6.80 -16.10
CA THR A 53 0.89 -7.99 -15.81
C THR A 53 0.12 -9.15 -15.19
N GLY A 54 -1.13 -8.93 -14.75
CA GLY A 54 -1.92 -9.90 -13.99
C GLY A 54 -1.40 -10.21 -12.59
N ARG A 55 -0.29 -9.59 -12.15
CA ARG A 55 0.33 -9.83 -10.84
C ARG A 55 -0.53 -9.27 -9.71
N PRO A 56 -0.67 -9.99 -8.58
CA PRO A 56 -1.34 -9.44 -7.43
C PRO A 56 -0.56 -8.25 -6.85
N TYR A 57 -1.25 -7.20 -6.44
CA TYR A 57 -0.64 -6.13 -5.66
C TYR A 57 -0.16 -6.68 -4.32
N ARG A 58 1.00 -6.23 -3.83
CA ARG A 58 1.55 -6.74 -2.56
C ARG A 58 0.83 -6.12 -1.36
N SER A 59 0.16 -4.98 -1.55
CA SER A 59 -0.58 -4.29 -0.50
C SER A 59 -1.81 -3.54 -1.03
N LYS A 60 -2.78 -3.25 -0.15
CA LYS A 60 -3.92 -2.37 -0.46
C LYS A 60 -3.45 -0.97 -0.87
N THR A 61 -2.34 -0.50 -0.30
CA THR A 61 -1.78 0.82 -0.59
C THR A 61 -1.23 0.91 -2.01
N GLU A 62 -0.54 -0.13 -2.49
CA GLU A 62 -0.13 -0.24 -3.90
C GLU A 62 -1.34 -0.31 -4.83
N ALA A 63 -2.36 -1.10 -4.47
CA ALA A 63 -3.56 -1.22 -5.28
C ALA A 63 -4.30 0.12 -5.43
N ARG A 64 -4.30 0.95 -4.37
CA ARG A 64 -4.81 2.33 -4.42
C ARG A 64 -3.95 3.22 -5.30
N TRP A 65 -2.62 3.17 -5.15
CA TRP A 65 -1.71 3.95 -5.98
C TRP A 65 -1.91 3.66 -7.47
N ALA A 66 -2.00 2.38 -7.82
CA ALA A 66 -2.19 1.94 -9.20
C ALA A 66 -3.57 2.31 -9.78
N ALA A 67 -4.61 2.43 -8.94
CA ALA A 67 -5.92 2.91 -9.37
C ALA A 67 -5.88 4.40 -9.74
N ASP A 68 -5.07 5.18 -9.02
CA ASP A 68 -4.89 6.62 -9.27
C ASP A 68 -3.88 6.90 -10.42
N HIS A 69 -3.02 5.92 -10.76
CA HIS A 69 -1.92 6.05 -11.72
C HIS A 69 -1.84 4.83 -12.67
N PRO A 70 -2.82 4.65 -13.58
CA PRO A 70 -2.89 3.48 -14.46
C PRO A 70 -1.74 3.36 -15.48
N GLU A 71 -1.00 4.44 -15.71
CA GLU A 71 0.18 4.51 -16.55
C GLU A 71 1.42 3.86 -15.92
N HIS A 72 1.45 3.74 -14.59
CA HIS A 72 2.57 3.11 -13.87
C HIS A 72 2.56 1.60 -14.06
N ARG A 73 3.74 1.04 -14.36
CA ARG A 73 3.88 -0.37 -14.74
C ARG A 73 4.54 -1.18 -13.64
N TYR A 74 4.00 -2.37 -13.42
CA TYR A 74 4.70 -3.40 -12.63
C TYR A 74 5.85 -3.93 -13.47
N GLU A 75 7.08 -3.76 -12.99
CA GLU A 75 8.24 -4.37 -13.63
C GLU A 75 8.84 -5.43 -12.72
N ALA A 76 9.21 -6.58 -13.28
CA ALA A 76 9.93 -7.62 -12.56
C ALA A 76 11.41 -7.23 -12.38
N LEU A 77 11.66 -6.00 -11.93
CA LEU A 77 12.97 -5.43 -11.76
C LEU A 77 13.52 -5.76 -10.37
N ALA A 78 14.74 -6.27 -10.32
CA ALA A 78 15.51 -6.45 -9.10
C ALA A 78 16.80 -5.65 -9.20
N ILE A 79 17.06 -4.79 -8.22
CA ILE A 79 18.31 -4.05 -8.11
C ILE A 79 19.11 -4.64 -6.97
N ALA A 80 20.29 -5.18 -7.30
CA ALA A 80 21.23 -5.64 -6.29
C ALA A 80 21.79 -4.42 -5.53
N THR A 81 21.71 -4.47 -4.21
CA THR A 81 22.27 -3.46 -3.31
C THR A 81 23.22 -4.15 -2.32
N PRO A 82 24.10 -3.40 -1.63
CA PRO A 82 24.97 -3.97 -0.60
C PRO A 82 24.22 -4.68 0.55
N CYS A 83 22.95 -4.34 0.79
CA CYS A 83 22.11 -4.93 1.83
C CYS A 83 21.04 -5.91 1.29
N GLY A 84 21.22 -6.39 0.06
CA GLY A 84 20.35 -7.38 -0.59
C GLY A 84 19.62 -6.83 -1.82
N ALA A 85 18.57 -7.51 -2.26
CA ALA A 85 17.81 -7.07 -3.43
C ALA A 85 16.74 -6.02 -3.05
N TYR A 86 16.70 -4.93 -3.83
CA TYR A 86 15.62 -3.96 -3.86
C TYR A 86 14.68 -4.27 -5.05
N TRP A 87 13.38 -4.22 -4.81
CA TRP A 87 12.36 -4.49 -5.81
C TRP A 87 11.36 -3.33 -5.78
N PRO A 88 11.42 -2.39 -6.74
CA PRO A 88 10.48 -1.28 -6.77
C PRO A 88 9.05 -1.81 -6.94
N ASP A 89 8.09 -1.02 -6.48
CA ASP A 89 6.67 -1.36 -6.64
C ASP A 89 6.21 -1.07 -8.06
N PHE A 90 6.68 0.05 -8.65
CA PHE A 90 6.37 0.42 -10.03
C PHE A 90 7.55 1.10 -10.74
N VAL A 91 7.48 1.13 -12.06
CA VAL A 91 8.26 2.01 -12.94
C VAL A 91 7.31 3.01 -13.59
N SER A 92 7.72 4.26 -13.64
CA SER A 92 6.95 5.37 -14.17
C SER A 92 7.78 6.21 -15.13
N ASP A 93 7.15 6.73 -16.17
CA ASP A 93 7.74 7.79 -16.97
C ASP A 93 7.78 9.06 -16.11
N CYS A 94 8.95 9.71 -15.95
CA CYS A 94 9.01 10.86 -15.05
C CYS A 94 8.26 12.06 -15.64
N HIS A 95 7.09 12.33 -15.06
CA HIS A 95 6.33 13.55 -15.24
C HIS A 95 6.61 14.48 -14.06
N ARG A 96 7.60 15.38 -14.19
CA ARG A 96 7.62 16.59 -13.38
C ARG A 96 6.74 17.62 -14.08
N GLU A 97 5.87 18.30 -13.33
CA GLU A 97 5.04 19.39 -13.84
C GLU A 97 5.86 20.34 -14.74
N GLY A 98 5.51 20.41 -16.02
CA GLY A 98 6.13 21.31 -17.00
C GLY A 98 7.48 20.86 -17.60
N ASN A 99 8.14 19.84 -17.06
CA ASN A 99 9.39 19.30 -17.63
C ASN A 99 9.30 17.78 -17.71
N MET A 100 9.17 17.27 -18.94
CA MET A 100 9.38 15.85 -19.22
C MET A 100 10.80 15.48 -18.78
N CYS A 101 10.93 14.60 -17.79
CA CYS A 101 12.18 13.88 -17.64
C CYS A 101 12.33 12.95 -18.85
N LEU A 102 13.49 12.96 -19.48
CA LEU A 102 13.78 12.05 -20.60
C LEU A 102 13.95 10.59 -20.16
N GLN A 103 13.92 10.31 -18.85
CA GLN A 103 14.23 9.01 -18.26
C GLN A 103 13.20 8.59 -17.22
N GLN A 104 12.97 7.28 -17.12
CA GLN A 104 12.03 6.68 -16.19
C GLN A 104 12.48 6.83 -14.73
N VAL A 105 11.54 6.74 -13.79
CA VAL A 105 11.77 6.69 -12.35
C VAL A 105 11.24 5.39 -11.77
N LEU A 106 11.87 4.96 -10.68
CA LEU A 106 11.36 3.87 -9.86
C LEU A 106 10.43 4.45 -8.81
N VAL A 107 9.32 3.79 -8.51
CA VAL A 107 8.37 4.23 -7.51
C VAL A 107 8.29 3.21 -6.39
N GLU A 108 8.47 3.70 -5.16
CA GLU A 108 8.26 2.98 -3.93
C GLU A 108 6.98 3.48 -3.27
N VAL A 109 6.01 2.59 -3.02
CA VAL A 109 4.74 2.93 -2.40
C VAL A 109 4.74 2.55 -0.93
N LYS A 110 4.31 3.47 -0.08
CA LYS A 110 4.22 3.27 1.37
C LYS A 110 2.97 3.88 1.99
N GLY A 111 2.52 3.26 3.07
CA GLY A 111 1.44 3.78 3.90
C GLY A 111 1.86 4.94 4.81
N GLY A 112 0.94 5.42 5.64
CA GLY A 112 1.13 6.66 6.42
C GLY A 112 2.22 6.65 7.48
N TYR A 113 2.66 5.47 7.93
CA TYR A 113 3.77 5.37 8.87
C TYR A 113 4.92 4.55 8.29
N ILE A 114 6.07 5.20 8.11
CA ILE A 114 7.29 4.61 7.58
C ILE A 114 8.38 4.72 8.64
N ARG A 115 8.95 3.58 9.04
CA ARG A 115 10.18 3.56 9.86
C ARG A 115 11.39 3.70 8.95
N ASP A 116 12.46 4.34 9.40
CA ASP A 116 13.71 4.45 8.61
C ASP A 116 14.26 3.10 8.16
N ARG A 117 14.17 2.08 9.03
CA ARG A 117 14.55 0.71 8.67
C ARG A 117 13.73 0.12 7.52
N ALA A 118 12.56 0.67 7.19
CA ALA A 118 11.80 0.25 6.02
C ALA A 118 12.37 0.86 4.73
N MET A 119 13.14 1.94 4.83
CA MET A 119 13.71 2.68 3.70
C MET A 119 15.16 2.31 3.40
N HIS A 120 15.84 1.52 4.25
CA HIS A 120 17.28 1.25 4.08
C HIS A 120 17.64 0.66 2.70
N LYS A 121 16.85 -0.30 2.18
CA LYS A 121 17.07 -0.87 0.84
C LYS A 121 16.80 0.12 -0.28
N VAL A 122 15.76 0.94 -0.12
CA VAL A 122 15.39 1.98 -1.08
C VAL A 122 16.50 3.02 -1.19
N LYS A 123 17.00 3.50 -0.03
CA LYS A 123 18.14 4.43 0.03
C LYS A 123 19.41 3.80 -0.55
N ALA A 124 19.69 2.53 -0.24
CA ALA A 124 20.84 1.81 -0.78
C ALA A 124 20.75 1.55 -2.30
N ALA A 125 19.53 1.51 -2.86
CA ALA A 125 19.29 1.33 -4.27
C ALA A 125 19.39 2.61 -5.10
N HIS A 126 19.43 3.80 -4.47
CA HIS A 126 19.41 5.07 -5.19
C HIS A 126 20.54 5.20 -6.22
N ARG A 127 21.80 4.95 -5.82
CA ARG A 127 22.96 5.02 -6.72
C ARG A 127 22.95 3.91 -7.79
N PRO A 128 22.71 2.64 -7.46
CA PRO A 128 22.50 1.60 -8.47
C PRO A 128 21.40 1.91 -9.49
N ALA A 129 20.26 2.45 -9.04
CA ALA A 129 19.16 2.83 -9.94
C ALA A 129 19.60 3.89 -10.95
N ARG A 130 20.32 4.93 -10.50
CA ARG A 130 20.89 5.94 -11.40
C ARG A 130 21.91 5.35 -12.38
N ALA A 131 22.73 4.40 -11.93
CA ALA A 131 23.70 3.71 -12.80
C ALA A 131 23.00 2.85 -13.88
N LEU A 132 21.77 2.40 -13.64
CA LEU A 132 20.93 1.70 -14.61
C LEU A 132 20.15 2.64 -15.55
N GLY A 133 20.32 3.97 -15.43
CA GLY A 133 19.69 4.96 -16.30
C GLY A 133 18.33 5.49 -15.81
N PHE A 134 17.90 5.14 -14.60
CA PHE A 134 16.73 5.76 -13.99
C PHE A 134 17.06 7.15 -13.46
N SER A 135 16.13 8.09 -13.57
CA SER A 135 16.29 9.45 -13.02
C SER A 135 16.40 9.45 -11.48
N GLY A 136 15.82 8.45 -10.82
CA GLY A 136 15.87 8.31 -9.38
C GLY A 136 14.80 7.35 -8.86
N ILE A 137 14.61 7.37 -7.54
CA ILE A 137 13.55 6.62 -6.86
C ILE A 137 12.61 7.64 -6.19
N TRP A 138 11.32 7.54 -6.46
CA TRP A 138 10.29 8.36 -5.83
C TRP A 138 9.55 7.56 -4.77
N LEU A 139 9.40 8.15 -3.59
CA LEU A 139 8.58 7.63 -2.52
C LEU A 139 7.18 8.24 -2.61
N ALA A 140 6.20 7.41 -2.92
CA ALA A 140 4.79 7.75 -2.85
C ALA A 140 4.22 7.31 -1.50
N GLN A 141 3.94 8.28 -0.62
CA GLN A 141 3.43 8.04 0.72
C GLN A 141 1.98 8.48 0.86
N TRP A 142 1.09 7.58 1.31
CA TRP A 142 -0.28 7.94 1.69
C TRP A 142 -0.30 8.56 3.09
N LYS A 143 -0.43 9.88 3.20
CA LYS A 143 -0.42 10.60 4.48
C LYS A 143 -1.47 11.72 4.49
N ASP A 144 -2.10 11.95 5.64
CA ASP A 144 -3.06 13.04 5.84
C ASP A 144 -4.24 13.01 4.85
N GLY A 145 -4.63 11.82 4.39
CA GLY A 145 -5.73 11.64 3.43
C GLY A 145 -5.37 11.84 1.95
N GLY A 146 -4.09 12.02 1.60
CA GLY A 146 -3.63 12.13 0.22
C GLY A 146 -2.26 11.54 -0.04
N TRP A 147 -1.85 11.56 -1.31
CA TRP A 147 -0.51 11.14 -1.73
C TRP A 147 0.50 12.29 -1.59
N LYS A 148 1.64 12.00 -0.95
CA LYS A 148 2.82 12.85 -0.96
C LYS A 148 3.92 12.10 -1.70
N VAL A 149 4.42 12.69 -2.78
CA VAL A 149 5.50 12.11 -3.59
C VAL A 149 6.77 12.90 -3.35
N THR A 150 7.83 12.22 -2.93
CA THR A 150 9.15 12.84 -2.73
C THR A 150 10.23 12.04 -3.43
N GLU A 151 11.26 12.72 -3.94
CA GLU A 151 12.45 12.03 -4.42
C GLU A 151 13.24 11.49 -3.22
N VAL A 152 13.60 10.21 -3.26
CA VAL A 152 14.46 9.59 -2.26
C VAL A 152 15.88 10.07 -2.51
N THR A 153 16.43 10.82 -1.57
CA THR A 153 17.84 11.21 -1.58
C THR A 153 18.71 10.11 -0.99
N GLU A 154 19.99 10.07 -1.36
CA GLU A 154 20.98 9.28 -0.61
C GLU A 154 20.89 9.68 0.86
N GLY A 155 20.64 8.71 1.75
CA GLY A 155 20.82 8.95 3.18
C GLY A 155 22.28 9.25 3.44
N ALA A 156 22.57 10.32 4.18
CA ALA A 156 23.91 10.62 4.66
C ALA A 156 24.51 9.37 5.32
N ARG A 157 25.73 9.02 4.90
CA ARG A 157 26.51 7.92 5.46
C ARG A 157 26.80 8.15 6.94
#